data_AF-A0A1I1RDE0-F1
#
_entry.id   AF-A0A1I1RDE0-F1
#
_cell.length_a   1.000
_cell.length_b   1.000
_cell.length_c   1.000
_cell.angle_alpha   90.00
_cell.angle_beta   90.00
_cell.angle_gamma   90.00
#
_symmetry.space_group_name_H-M   'P 1'
#
loop_
_entity.id
_entity.type
_entity.pdbx_description
1 polymer ?
#
loop_
_entity_poly.entity_id
_entity_poly.type
_entity_poly.pdbx_seq_one_letter_code
_entity_poly.pdbx_strand_id
1 'polypeptide(L)'
;MRCILILLTAALLFSCTQSRDSKNRAAYDIITEKCYVIRNVKPVSGDPLVDSVMQRSAAIVNYLERHGFSKHIAAKDSLLFHRTNAQEVVIELPAPQDVWQANTIIVFDPEKNPLFVNLHKDTTQVEHYIK
;
A
#
# COMPACT_ATOMS: atom_id res chain seq x y z
N MET A 1 -36.65 27.14 -51.82
CA MET A 1 -36.36 25.69 -51.72
C MET A 1 -35.04 25.55 -50.99
N ARG A 2 -35.03 25.42 -49.66
CA ARG A 2 -35.09 24.19 -48.86
C ARG A 2 -33.88 23.26 -49.09
N CYS A 3 -33.24 22.92 -47.96
CA CYS A 3 -32.35 21.77 -47.70
C CYS A 3 -30.85 22.02 -48.02
N ILE A 4 -29.86 21.87 -47.13
CA ILE A 4 -29.73 21.21 -45.82
C ILE A 4 -28.54 21.83 -45.07
N LEU A 5 -28.76 22.19 -43.81
CA LEU A 5 -27.77 22.35 -42.74
C LEU A 5 -27.62 20.97 -42.08
N ILE A 6 -26.42 20.49 -41.74
CA ILE A 6 -26.08 19.55 -40.64
C ILE A 6 -24.53 19.38 -40.68
N LEU A 7 -23.78 20.06 -39.79
CA LEU A 7 -23.26 19.53 -38.52
C LEU A 7 -22.31 18.32 -38.70
N LEU A 8 -21.03 18.59 -38.96
CA LEU A 8 -19.93 17.66 -38.70
C LEU A 8 -19.41 17.90 -37.28
N THR A 9 -20.10 17.32 -36.30
CA THR A 9 -19.64 17.18 -34.91
C THR A 9 -19.25 15.73 -34.65
N ALA A 10 -18.09 15.56 -34.01
CA ALA A 10 -17.69 14.44 -33.17
C ALA A 10 -17.40 13.08 -33.82
N ALA A 11 -16.12 12.88 -34.17
CA ALA A 11 -15.37 11.63 -33.99
C ALA A 11 -13.90 12.03 -34.20
N LEU A 12 -12.96 11.88 -33.27
CA LEU A 12 -12.48 10.63 -32.69
C LEU A 12 -11.62 10.98 -31.46
N LEU A 13 -12.18 10.91 -30.25
CA LEU A 13 -11.39 10.85 -29.02
C LEU A 13 -11.78 9.61 -28.22
N PHE A 14 -11.72 8.46 -28.87
CA PHE A 14 -11.73 7.16 -28.19
C PHE A 14 -10.82 6.20 -28.96
N SER A 15 -9.57 6.15 -28.53
CA SER A 15 -9.08 4.99 -27.76
C SER A 15 -7.61 5.21 -27.49
N CYS A 16 -7.28 5.80 -26.34
CA CYS A 16 -6.05 5.39 -25.69
C CYS A 16 -6.27 3.91 -25.35
N THR A 17 -5.84 3.01 -26.23
CA THR A 17 -5.49 1.66 -25.84
C THR A 17 -4.34 1.83 -24.86
N GLN A 18 -4.68 2.04 -23.57
CA GLN A 18 -3.83 1.50 -22.53
C GLN A 18 -3.74 0.03 -22.89
N SER A 19 -2.63 -0.34 -23.53
CA SER A 19 -2.14 -1.70 -23.51
C SER A 19 -1.96 -1.97 -22.03
N ARG A 20 -3.05 -2.42 -21.39
CA ARG A 20 -3.06 -3.01 -20.08
C ARG A 20 -2.23 -4.24 -20.30
N ASP A 21 -0.93 -4.07 -20.14
CA ASP A 21 -0.01 -5.16 -19.89
C ASP A 21 -0.70 -5.92 -18.76
N SER A 22 -1.36 -7.02 -19.13
CA SER A 22 -2.18 -7.80 -18.23
C SER A 22 -1.22 -8.62 -17.38
N LYS A 23 -0.35 -7.93 -16.65
CA LYS A 23 0.42 -8.50 -15.57
C LYS A 23 -0.59 -9.20 -14.71
N ASN A 24 -0.41 -10.51 -14.59
CA ASN A 24 -1.33 -11.37 -13.89
C ASN A 24 -1.53 -10.85 -12.46
N ARG A 25 -2.61 -10.08 -12.24
CA ARG A 25 -2.88 -9.43 -10.96
C ARG A 25 -3.15 -10.46 -9.86
N ALA A 26 -3.45 -11.71 -10.24
CA ALA A 26 -3.61 -12.81 -9.31
C ALA A 26 -2.30 -13.19 -8.58
N ALA A 27 -1.13 -12.71 -9.03
CA ALA A 27 0.12 -12.89 -8.29
C ALA A 27 0.25 -11.95 -7.07
N TYR A 28 -0.50 -10.84 -7.05
CA TYR A 28 -0.33 -9.79 -6.03
C TYR A 28 -1.43 -9.81 -4.98
N ASP A 29 -1.09 -9.31 -3.80
CA ASP A 29 -2.04 -8.76 -2.84
C ASP A 29 -2.28 -7.29 -3.18
N ILE A 30 -3.50 -6.96 -3.62
CA ILE A 30 -3.83 -5.66 -4.19
C ILE A 30 -4.37 -4.77 -3.09
N ILE A 31 -3.70 -3.65 -2.86
CA ILE A 31 -4.01 -2.71 -1.79
C ILE A 31 -4.40 -1.38 -2.43
N THR A 32 -5.68 -1.01 -2.28
CA THR A 32 -6.26 0.19 -2.88
C THR A 32 -6.67 1.23 -1.84
N GLU A 33 -6.69 0.84 -0.57
CA GLU A 33 -7.29 1.62 0.51
C GLU A 33 -6.24 2.10 1.51
N LYS A 34 -6.57 3.16 2.24
CA LYS A 34 -5.72 3.70 3.31
C LYS A 34 -5.57 2.68 4.43
N CYS A 35 -4.37 2.14 4.57
CA CYS A 35 -4.11 1.05 5.50
C CYS A 35 -2.64 1.01 5.95
N TYR A 36 -2.37 0.17 6.93
CA TYR A 36 -1.03 -0.29 7.25
C TYR A 36 -0.96 -1.81 7.03
N VAL A 37 0.06 -2.24 6.30
CA VAL A 37 0.31 -3.64 5.97
C VAL A 37 1.27 -4.22 6.99
N ILE A 38 0.92 -5.38 7.53
CA ILE A 38 1.81 -6.21 8.34
C ILE A 38 1.89 -7.62 7.76
N ARG A 39 2.98 -8.32 8.08
CA ARG A 39 3.09 -9.76 7.78
C ARG A 39 2.26 -10.58 8.76
N ASN A 40 1.77 -11.73 8.28
CA ASN A 40 1.19 -12.75 9.15
C ASN A 40 2.31 -13.62 9.77
N VAL A 41 2.99 -13.09 10.79
CA VAL A 41 4.01 -13.85 11.52
C VAL A 41 3.46 -14.24 12.88
N LYS A 42 3.59 -15.52 13.24
CA LYS A 42 3.33 -15.94 14.62
C LYS A 42 4.47 -15.45 15.51
N PRO A 43 4.21 -14.62 16.54
CA PRO A 43 5.25 -14.22 17.46
C PRO A 43 5.76 -15.45 18.21
N VAL A 44 7.08 -15.54 18.37
CA VAL A 44 7.73 -16.52 19.26
C VAL A 44 7.99 -15.79 20.57
N SER A 45 7.19 -16.12 21.59
CA SER A 45 7.25 -15.46 22.90
C SER A 45 8.49 -15.89 23.70
N GLY A 46 9.01 -15.00 24.56
CA GLY A 46 10.05 -15.32 25.53
C GLY A 46 11.47 -14.81 25.21
N ASP A 47 11.63 -14.10 24.09
CA ASP A 47 12.87 -13.38 23.75
C ASP A 47 12.69 -11.87 24.02
N PRO A 48 13.51 -11.25 24.88
CA PRO A 48 13.44 -9.80 25.17
C PRO A 48 13.52 -8.91 23.93
N LEU A 49 14.23 -9.33 22.87
CA LEU A 49 14.29 -8.60 21.61
C LEU A 49 12.93 -8.62 20.91
N VAL A 50 12.26 -9.78 20.88
CA VAL A 50 10.93 -9.93 20.29
C VAL A 50 9.93 -9.05 21.00
N ASP A 51 9.94 -9.05 22.33
CA ASP A 51 9.04 -8.23 23.14
C ASP A 51 9.25 -6.72 22.88
N SER A 52 10.51 -6.28 22.76
CA SER A 52 10.84 -4.88 22.45
C SER A 52 10.35 -4.46 21.07
N VAL A 53 10.55 -5.31 20.05
CA VAL A 53 10.08 -5.04 18.69
C VAL A 53 8.55 -5.00 18.64
N MET A 54 7.89 -5.94 19.32
CA MET A 54 6.42 -5.97 19.40
C MET A 54 5.85 -4.72 20.08
N GLN A 55 6.47 -4.24 21.16
CA GLN A 55 6.05 -3.02 21.83
C GLN A 55 6.17 -1.78 20.91
N ARG A 56 7.28 -1.68 20.16
CA ARG A 56 7.50 -0.60 19.19
C ARG A 56 6.50 -0.65 18.04
N SER A 57 6.28 -1.85 17.49
CA SER A 57 5.27 -2.10 16.46
C SER A 57 3.88 -1.69 16.94
N ALA A 58 3.48 -2.07 18.16
CA ALA A 58 2.21 -1.70 18.75
C ALA A 58 2.04 -0.18 18.91
N ALA A 59 3.08 0.55 19.31
CA ALA A 59 3.02 2.00 19.42
C ALA A 59 2.76 2.68 18.06
N ILE A 60 3.41 2.21 17.00
CA ILE A 60 3.20 2.69 15.62
C ILE A 60 1.78 2.34 15.15
N VAL A 61 1.34 1.10 15.33
CA VAL A 61 0.00 0.63 14.94
C VAL A 61 -1.08 1.44 15.62
N ASN A 62 -1.00 1.61 16.94
CA ASN A 62 -1.96 2.42 17.70
C ASN A 62 -2.00 3.87 17.21
N TYR A 63 -0.85 4.43 16.82
CA TYR A 63 -0.80 5.77 16.25
C TYR A 63 -1.50 5.84 14.88
N LEU A 64 -1.26 4.87 14.00
CA LEU A 64 -1.88 4.77 12.68
C LEU A 64 -3.40 4.58 12.77
N GLU A 65 -3.87 3.71 13.65
CA GLU A 65 -5.30 3.44 13.85
C GLU A 65 -6.06 4.69 14.32
N ARG A 66 -5.48 5.47 15.23
CA ARG A 66 -6.04 6.77 15.65
C ARG A 66 -6.13 7.79 14.51
N HIS A 67 -5.35 7.61 13.44
CA HIS A 67 -5.37 8.47 12.25
C HIS A 67 -6.12 7.82 11.06
N GLY A 68 -6.94 6.81 11.32
CA GLY A 68 -7.86 6.24 10.34
C GLY A 68 -7.21 5.28 9.35
N PHE A 69 -6.00 4.77 9.63
CA PHE A 69 -5.43 3.69 8.83
C PHE A 69 -5.99 2.35 9.32
N SER A 70 -6.57 1.58 8.40
CA SER A 70 -7.06 0.24 8.68
C SER A 70 -5.92 -0.80 8.67
N LYS A 71 -6.10 -1.91 9.38
CA LYS A 71 -5.17 -3.02 9.36
C LYS A 71 -5.31 -3.82 8.07
N HIS A 72 -4.20 -4.08 7.38
CA HIS A 72 -4.09 -5.04 6.30
C HIS A 72 -3.07 -6.12 6.67
N ILE A 73 -3.45 -7.39 6.61
CA ILE A 73 -2.51 -8.50 6.77
C ILE A 73 -2.14 -8.97 5.38
N ALA A 74 -0.86 -8.91 5.03
CA ALA A 74 -0.37 -9.36 3.73
C ALA A 74 -0.78 -10.81 3.47
N ALA A 75 -1.58 -11.03 2.43
CA ALA A 75 -2.01 -12.36 2.00
C ALA A 75 -0.97 -13.05 1.09
N LYS A 76 -0.06 -12.26 0.50
CA LYS A 76 1.04 -12.70 -0.37
C LYS A 76 2.28 -11.86 -0.08
N ASP A 77 3.43 -12.38 -0.51
CA ASP A 77 4.69 -11.65 -0.41
C ASP A 77 4.84 -10.56 -1.48
N SER A 78 4.12 -10.66 -2.60
CA SER A 78 4.08 -9.63 -3.64
C SER A 78 2.89 -8.69 -3.42
N LEU A 79 3.17 -7.44 -3.08
CA LEU A 79 2.17 -6.39 -2.84
C LEU A 79 2.05 -5.46 -4.05
N LEU A 80 0.83 -5.08 -4.40
CA LEU A 80 0.53 -4.09 -5.41
C LEU A 80 -0.30 -2.95 -4.81
N PHE A 81 0.34 -1.81 -4.58
CA PHE A 81 -0.32 -0.61 -4.09
C PHE A 81 -0.84 0.21 -5.27
N HIS A 82 -2.15 0.46 -5.30
CA HIS A 82 -2.82 1.23 -6.35
C HIS A 82 -3.15 2.63 -5.82
N ARG A 83 -2.53 3.66 -6.41
CA ARG A 83 -2.69 5.06 -6.02
C ARG A 83 -3.84 5.75 -6.74
N THR A 84 -4.41 6.81 -6.16
CA THR A 84 -5.53 7.57 -6.76
C THR A 84 -5.23 8.15 -8.14
N ASN A 85 -3.95 8.40 -8.44
CA ASN A 85 -3.48 8.85 -9.75
C ASN A 85 -3.25 7.71 -10.77
N ALA A 86 -3.79 6.52 -10.52
CA ALA A 86 -3.62 5.30 -11.32
C ALA A 86 -2.18 4.79 -11.44
N GLN A 87 -1.26 5.27 -10.59
CA GLN A 87 0.08 4.69 -10.48
C GLN A 87 0.05 3.45 -9.60
N GLU A 88 0.86 2.48 -9.98
CA GLU A 88 1.01 1.22 -9.27
C GLU A 88 2.43 1.11 -8.71
N VAL A 89 2.55 0.73 -7.44
CA VAL A 89 3.82 0.47 -6.77
C VAL A 89 3.84 -1.00 -6.36
N VAL A 90 4.80 -1.75 -6.90
CA VAL A 90 5.02 -3.15 -6.54
C VAL A 90 6.09 -3.23 -5.45
N ILE A 91 5.80 -3.98 -4.40
CA ILE A 91 6.73 -4.28 -3.32
C ILE A 91 6.78 -5.78 -3.13
N GLU A 92 7.99 -6.35 -3.17
CA GLU A 92 8.24 -7.74 -2.79
C GLU A 92 8.68 -7.79 -1.32
N LEU A 93 8.07 -8.67 -0.55
CA LEU A 93 8.34 -8.92 0.85
C LEU A 93 9.20 -10.19 0.99
N PRO A 94 10.55 -10.09 0.91
CA PRO A 94 11.41 -11.27 1.02
C PRO A 94 11.19 -12.01 2.34
N ALA A 95 11.49 -13.30 2.40
CA ALA A 95 11.41 -14.05 3.65
C ALA A 95 12.21 -13.32 4.75
N PRO A 96 11.61 -13.06 5.93
CA PRO A 96 12.27 -12.29 6.97
C PRO A 96 13.48 -13.05 7.53
N GLN A 97 14.62 -12.37 7.64
CA GLN A 97 15.85 -12.94 8.19
C GLN A 97 16.01 -12.70 9.69
N ASP A 98 15.27 -11.74 10.23
CA ASP A 98 15.29 -11.36 11.65
C ASP A 98 13.91 -10.89 12.13
N VAL A 99 13.83 -10.61 13.43
CA VAL A 99 12.62 -10.15 14.11
C VAL A 99 12.14 -8.79 13.58
N TRP A 100 13.05 -7.92 13.15
CA TRP A 100 12.70 -6.59 12.65
C TRP A 100 11.99 -6.70 11.30
N GLN A 101 12.53 -7.51 10.39
CA GLN A 101 11.93 -7.78 9.09
C GLN A 101 10.60 -8.55 9.22
N ALA A 102 10.50 -9.47 10.18
CA ALA A 102 9.27 -10.17 10.49
C ALA A 102 8.15 -9.22 10.95
N ASN A 103 8.50 -8.12 11.63
CA ASN A 103 7.59 -7.10 12.11
C ASN A 103 7.53 -5.86 11.19
N THR A 104 7.91 -5.99 9.92
CA THR A 104 7.82 -4.87 8.96
C THR A 104 6.39 -4.33 8.90
N ILE A 105 6.27 -3.00 8.97
CA ILE A 105 5.03 -2.26 8.74
C ILE A 105 5.21 -1.41 7.48
N ILE A 106 4.29 -1.52 6.54
CA ILE A 106 4.21 -0.62 5.38
C ILE A 106 2.95 0.23 5.52
N VAL A 107 3.09 1.55 5.58
CA VAL A 107 1.96 2.48 5.64
C VAL A 107 1.59 2.90 4.23
N PHE A 108 0.30 2.89 3.92
CA PHE A 108 -0.20 3.30 2.62
C PHE A 108 -1.40 4.24 2.74
N ASP A 109 -1.26 5.40 2.10
CA ASP A 109 -2.34 6.30 1.75
C ASP A 109 -2.41 6.37 0.22
N PRO A 110 -3.56 6.12 -0.43
CA PRO A 110 -3.69 6.13 -1.88
C PRO A 110 -3.22 7.43 -2.57
N GLU A 111 -3.16 8.55 -1.85
CA GLU A 111 -2.65 9.81 -2.38
C GLU A 111 -1.10 9.91 -2.36
N LYS A 112 -0.44 9.08 -1.55
CA LYS A 112 1.01 9.11 -1.28
C LYS A 112 1.70 7.83 -1.76
N ASN A 113 3.03 7.81 -1.75
CA ASN A 113 3.79 6.57 -1.95
C ASN A 113 3.71 5.70 -0.69
N PRO A 114 3.79 4.36 -0.78
CA PRO A 114 3.93 3.53 0.41
C PRO A 114 5.19 3.88 1.22
N LEU A 115 5.08 3.87 2.54
CA LEU A 115 6.18 4.13 3.47
C LEU A 115 6.54 2.85 4.23
N PHE A 116 7.81 2.44 4.16
CA PHE A 116 8.37 1.43 5.06
C PHE A 116 8.71 2.06 6.41
N VAL A 117 8.08 1.57 7.47
CA VAL A 117 8.36 2.03 8.82
C VAL A 117 9.65 1.42 9.33
N ASN A 118 10.54 2.27 9.82
CA ASN A 118 11.69 1.85 10.60
C ASN A 118 11.30 1.78 12.09
N LEU A 119 11.15 0.58 12.64
CA LEU A 119 10.79 0.36 14.05
C LEU A 119 11.88 0.78 15.05
N HIS A 120 13.12 1.04 14.60
CA HIS A 120 14.15 1.64 15.46
C HIS A 120 13.88 3.12 15.74
N LYS A 121 13.04 3.77 14.92
CA LYS A 121 12.61 5.16 15.09
C LYS A 121 11.23 5.21 15.77
N ASP A 122 10.87 6.39 16.26
CA ASP A 122 9.56 6.65 16.87
C ASP A 122 8.47 6.96 15.82
N THR A 123 7.32 7.46 16.27
CA THR A 123 6.17 7.83 15.43
C THR A 123 6.43 9.02 14.52
N THR A 124 7.52 9.77 14.68
CA THR A 124 7.77 11.00 13.90
C THR A 124 7.79 10.74 12.40
N GLN A 125 8.29 9.59 11.95
CA GLN A 125 8.26 9.20 10.53
C GLN A 125 6.82 9.09 10.00
N VAL A 126 5.91 8.57 10.81
CA VAL A 126 4.50 8.40 10.48
C VAL A 126 3.80 9.75 10.56
N GLU A 127 4.13 10.59 11.55
CA GLU A 127 3.64 11.97 11.62
C GLU A 127 3.97 12.77 10.36
N HIS A 128 5.22 12.69 9.89
CA HIS A 128 5.62 13.34 8.64
C HIS A 128 4.91 12.76 7.42
N TYR A 129 4.62 11.46 7.44
CA TYR A 129 3.88 10.81 6.36
C TYR A 129 2.41 11.20 6.32
N ILE A 130 1.78 11.42 7.47
CA ILE A 130 0.35 11.73 7.56
C ILE A 130 0.08 13.18 7.20
N LYS A 131 0.96 14.11 7.59
CA LYS A 131 0.93 15.51 7.17
C LYS A 131 0.93 15.64 5.65
#